data_AF-A0AAW0IU88-F1
#
_entry.id   AF-A0AAW0IU88-F1
#
_cell.length_a   1.000
_cell.length_b   1.000
_cell.length_c   1.000
_cell.angle_alpha   90.00
_cell.angle_beta   90.00
_cell.angle_gamma   90.00
#
_symmetry.space_group_name_H-M   'P 1'
#
loop_
_entity.id
_entity.type
_entity.pdbx_description
1 polymer ?
#
loop_
_entity_poly.entity_id
_entity_poly.type
_entity_poly.pdbx_seq_one_letter_code
_entity_poly.pdbx_strand_id
1 'polypeptide(L)'
;MLVTSVGMNTLWGEMMSSINRDSNEETPLQARLNKLASYIGKVGLVAAALVLVVMLIRYFTGNTRDVKGNKEFNGSKTKFDDVMNAVVSIVSAAVTIIVVAIPEGLPLAVTLTLAYSMKCMMADHALVRKLSSCETMGSATTICTDKTGTLTLNEMKVTKFWLGKEAVEDHNYPNLIGNILKLLQQAVGLNTTGTVYKPNSTLVPEISGSPTEKAILSWAVFNLGMSIEEVKQDYHIIHVEAFNSVKKRSGVSVKRNNEKTIHTHWKGAAEMILATCSTYYDRAGVLNVMDEEERLQFGTIIKNMAQNSLRCIAFAHKEVTEESGQVFEKLEENGLTLLGLVGLKDPCRPGVSTAVESCRAAGVNIKMITGDNVHTAKAIAFECKILNPDEDLDDDAVIEGVQFRNYSLKERMEKVDKIHVMARSSPFDKLLMVQCLKQKGHVVAVTGDGTNDAPALKEADIALSMGIQGTEVAKANLDIVILDDNFTSVVTVLRWRRAVYTNIQKFLQFQLTVNIAALVINLVAAVSSGKVPLTAVQLLWVNLIMDTLGALALATEKPTNDLMSKPPVGRSEPLITKTIWRNLMAQAMFQMYLSAG
;
A
#
# COMPACT_ATOMS: atom_id res chain seq x y z
N MET A 1 13.20 -30.11 24.23
CA MET A 1 13.37 -28.67 23.96
C MET A 1 13.50 -27.95 25.29
N LEU A 2 14.54 -27.13 25.48
CA LEU A 2 14.69 -26.27 26.66
C LEU A 2 14.21 -24.86 26.28
N VAL A 3 13.31 -24.28 27.07
CA VAL A 3 12.86 -22.89 26.86
C VAL A 3 13.94 -21.94 27.37
N THR A 4 14.48 -21.09 26.49
CA THR A 4 15.59 -20.16 26.83
C THR A 4 15.12 -18.78 27.29
N SER A 5 13.89 -18.39 26.94
CA SER A 5 13.28 -17.11 27.32
C SER A 5 11.75 -17.19 27.27
N VAL A 6 11.07 -16.37 28.08
CA VAL A 6 9.60 -16.28 28.14
C VAL A 6 9.15 -14.82 28.25
N GLY A 7 7.97 -14.51 27.69
CA GLY A 7 7.36 -13.18 27.74
C GLY A 7 8.23 -12.08 27.11
N MET A 8 8.38 -10.96 27.81
CA MET A 8 9.11 -9.78 27.34
C MET A 8 10.61 -9.99 27.11
N ASN A 9 11.18 -11.03 27.72
CA ASN A 9 12.60 -11.38 27.55
C ASN A 9 12.86 -12.23 26.29
N THR A 10 11.81 -12.59 25.54
CA THR A 10 11.95 -13.20 24.22
C THR A 10 12.29 -12.12 23.18
N LEU A 11 12.94 -12.51 22.08
CA LEU A 11 13.18 -11.61 20.94
C LEU A 11 11.89 -10.91 20.47
N TRP A 12 10.76 -11.61 20.51
CA TRP A 12 9.45 -11.07 20.16
C TRP A 12 8.92 -10.09 21.22
N GLY A 13 9.09 -10.42 22.49
CA GLY A 13 8.68 -9.57 23.60
C GLY A 13 9.46 -8.25 23.65
N GLU A 14 10.78 -8.31 23.44
CA GLU A 14 11.63 -7.13 23.35
C GLU A 14 11.18 -6.23 22.19
N MET A 15 10.91 -6.83 21.02
CA MET A 15 10.37 -6.13 19.86
C MET A 15 9.06 -5.41 20.19
N MET A 16 8.08 -6.07 20.81
CA MET A 16 6.79 -5.46 21.17
C MET A 16 6.89 -4.39 22.27
N SER A 17 7.91 -4.46 23.13
CA SER A 17 8.12 -3.47 24.21
C SER A 17 8.45 -2.07 23.66
N SER A 18 9.28 -2.01 22.63
CA SER A 18 9.69 -0.77 21.97
C SER A 18 8.55 -0.10 21.19
N ILE A 19 7.49 -0.87 20.95
CA ILE A 19 6.38 -0.56 20.07
C ILE A 19 5.24 0.11 20.85
N ASN A 20 5.02 -0.11 22.15
CA ASN A 20 3.89 0.49 22.90
C ASN A 20 4.04 1.98 23.28
N ARG A 21 4.09 2.87 22.29
CA ARG A 21 3.84 4.31 22.46
C ARG A 21 2.53 4.70 21.79
N ASP A 22 1.47 4.85 22.59
CA ASP A 22 0.23 5.46 22.13
C ASP A 22 0.42 6.98 22.09
N SER A 23 0.54 7.56 20.89
CA SER A 23 0.51 9.00 20.71
C SER A 23 -0.88 9.44 20.23
N ASN A 24 -1.64 10.04 21.15
CA ASN A 24 -2.79 10.90 20.83
C ASN A 24 -2.26 12.22 20.23
N GLU A 25 -1.62 12.14 19.07
CA GLU A 25 -1.12 13.31 18.35
C GLU A 25 -2.22 13.93 17.48
N GLU A 26 -2.40 15.25 17.61
CA GLU A 26 -3.23 16.03 16.68
C GLU A 26 -2.74 15.81 15.24
N THR A 27 -3.68 15.75 14.30
CA THR A 27 -3.30 15.50 12.90
C THR A 27 -2.57 16.72 12.30
N PRO A 28 -1.61 16.54 11.37
CA PRO A 28 -0.83 17.66 10.84
C PRO A 28 -1.67 18.79 10.23
N LEU A 29 -2.80 18.47 9.59
CA LEU A 29 -3.75 19.40 9.00
C LEU A 29 -4.55 20.10 10.09
N GLN A 30 -5.03 19.38 11.12
CA GLN A 30 -5.69 20.00 12.26
C GLN A 30 -4.76 21.04 12.92
N ALA A 31 -3.50 20.71 13.14
CA ALA A 31 -2.52 21.64 13.69
C ALA A 31 -2.31 22.88 12.81
N ARG A 32 -2.27 22.70 11.47
CA ARG A 32 -2.16 23.82 10.50
C ARG A 32 -3.41 24.70 10.50
N LEU A 33 -4.59 24.09 10.58
CA LEU A 33 -5.88 24.80 10.61
C LEU A 33 -6.08 25.54 11.92
N ASN A 34 -5.68 24.97 13.06
CA ASN A 34 -5.72 25.63 14.36
C ASN A 34 -4.81 26.87 14.37
N LYS A 35 -3.61 26.78 13.77
CA LYS A 35 -2.74 27.95 13.57
C LYS A 35 -3.42 29.01 12.71
N LEU A 36 -4.03 28.61 11.60
CA LEU A 36 -4.72 29.52 10.68
C LEU A 36 -5.92 30.21 11.34
N ALA A 37 -6.78 29.45 12.02
CA ALA A 37 -7.91 29.96 12.78
C ALA A 37 -7.47 30.95 13.87
N SER A 38 -6.36 30.65 14.57
CA SER A 38 -5.78 31.58 15.55
C SER A 38 -5.31 32.90 14.92
N TYR A 39 -4.65 32.84 13.76
CA TYR A 39 -4.24 34.06 13.04
C TYR A 39 -5.44 34.91 12.60
N ILE A 40 -6.46 34.26 12.03
CA ILE A 40 -7.68 34.96 11.58
C ILE A 40 -8.40 35.57 12.78
N GLY A 41 -8.53 34.84 13.89
CA GLY A 41 -9.14 35.34 15.12
C GLY A 41 -8.43 36.57 15.67
N LYS A 42 -7.08 36.61 15.64
CA LYS A 42 -6.31 37.80 16.04
C LYS A 42 -6.59 39.01 15.13
N VAL A 43 -6.63 38.81 13.81
CA VAL A 43 -6.95 39.87 12.85
C VAL A 43 -8.36 40.39 13.06
N GLY A 44 -9.33 39.50 13.25
CA GLY A 44 -10.71 39.83 13.56
C GLY A 44 -10.86 40.65 14.84
N LEU A 45 -10.18 40.25 15.91
CA LEU A 45 -10.19 40.97 17.20
C LEU A 45 -9.62 42.39 17.07
N VAL A 46 -8.51 42.56 16.36
CA VAL A 46 -7.90 43.88 16.11
C VAL A 46 -8.85 44.77 15.30
N ALA A 47 -9.46 44.23 14.25
CA ALA A 47 -10.42 44.97 13.44
C ALA A 47 -11.68 45.38 14.23
N ALA A 48 -12.23 44.49 15.04
CA ALA A 48 -13.38 44.77 15.89
C ALA A 48 -13.07 45.85 16.95
N ALA A 49 -11.90 45.78 17.58
CA ALA A 49 -11.44 46.80 18.52
C ALA A 49 -11.29 48.17 17.82
N LEU A 50 -10.74 48.19 16.60
CA LEU A 50 -10.59 49.41 15.81
C LEU A 50 -11.96 50.02 15.46
N VAL A 51 -12.92 49.21 15.01
CA VAL A 51 -14.29 49.69 14.74
C VAL A 51 -14.94 50.24 15.99
N LEU A 52 -14.83 49.54 17.13
CA LEU A 52 -15.38 49.98 18.40
C LEU A 52 -14.83 51.36 18.81
N VAL A 53 -13.50 51.54 18.74
CA VAL A 53 -12.84 52.81 19.07
C VAL A 53 -13.28 53.92 18.11
N VAL A 54 -13.28 53.66 16.79
CA VAL A 54 -13.67 54.65 15.79
C VAL A 54 -15.13 55.07 15.94
N MET A 55 -16.04 54.12 16.18
CA MET A 55 -17.46 54.41 16.36
C MET A 55 -17.73 55.15 17.67
N LEU A 56 -17.05 54.82 18.77
CA LEU A 56 -17.14 55.58 20.02
C LEU A 56 -16.63 57.01 19.85
N ILE A 57 -15.48 57.20 19.20
CA ILE A 57 -14.94 58.55 18.93
C ILE A 57 -15.95 59.34 18.08
N ARG A 58 -16.49 58.76 17.01
CA ARG A 58 -17.48 59.44 16.15
C ARG A 58 -18.77 59.80 16.89
N TYR A 59 -19.26 58.89 17.74
CA TYR A 59 -20.43 59.11 18.56
C TYR A 59 -20.22 60.28 19.53
N PHE A 60 -19.16 60.25 20.35
CA PHE A 60 -18.88 61.31 21.32
C PHE A 60 -18.43 62.64 20.70
N THR A 61 -17.86 62.63 19.49
CA THR A 61 -17.50 63.86 18.74
C THR A 61 -18.72 64.49 18.08
N GLY A 62 -19.91 63.87 18.14
CA GLY A 62 -21.14 64.38 17.56
C GLY A 62 -21.14 64.40 16.03
N ASN A 63 -20.33 63.53 15.42
CA ASN A 63 -20.23 63.39 13.97
C ASN A 63 -21.21 62.33 13.42
N THR A 64 -21.81 61.53 14.29
CA THR A 64 -22.89 60.60 13.95
C THR A 64 -24.22 61.35 13.82
N ARG A 65 -24.88 61.17 12.67
CA ARG A 65 -26.16 61.82 12.34
C ARG A 65 -27.26 60.77 12.22
N ASP A 66 -28.39 61.03 12.89
CA ASP A 66 -29.59 60.22 12.83
C ASP A 66 -30.24 60.29 11.42
N VAL A 67 -31.20 59.42 11.13
CA VAL A 67 -32.00 59.35 9.88
C VAL A 67 -32.65 60.69 9.50
N LYS A 68 -32.84 61.58 10.49
CA LYS A 68 -33.37 62.96 10.31
C LYS A 68 -32.29 64.04 10.14
N GLY A 69 -31.01 63.67 10.04
CA GLY A 69 -29.88 64.61 9.85
C GLY A 69 -29.39 65.31 11.13
N ASN A 70 -30.00 65.02 12.28
CA ASN A 70 -29.63 65.60 13.58
C ASN A 70 -28.45 64.85 14.20
N LYS A 71 -27.58 65.57 14.94
CA LYS A 71 -26.48 64.95 15.69
C LYS A 71 -27.04 64.05 16.79
N GLU A 72 -26.64 62.78 16.81
CA GLU A 72 -27.09 61.79 17.81
C GLU A 72 -26.56 62.11 19.21
N PHE A 73 -25.38 62.71 19.30
CA PHE A 73 -24.79 63.16 20.55
C PHE A 73 -24.75 64.69 20.60
N ASN A 74 -25.43 65.26 21.62
CA ASN A 74 -25.36 66.66 21.96
C ASN A 74 -25.26 66.77 23.48
N GLY A 75 -24.07 67.12 23.98
CA GLY A 75 -23.66 66.96 25.39
C GLY A 75 -24.53 67.64 26.45
N SER A 76 -25.56 68.42 26.08
CA SER A 76 -26.53 69.01 27.02
C SER A 76 -27.99 68.59 26.81
N LYS A 77 -28.33 67.78 25.79
CA LYS A 77 -29.73 67.46 25.43
C LYS A 77 -30.03 65.97 25.22
N THR A 78 -29.03 65.10 25.25
CA THR A 78 -29.22 63.66 25.11
C THR A 78 -29.56 63.00 26.43
N LYS A 79 -30.62 62.18 26.47
CA LYS A 79 -30.99 61.40 27.65
C LYS A 79 -29.99 60.26 27.86
N PHE A 80 -29.80 59.86 29.11
CA PHE A 80 -28.92 58.75 29.47
C PHE A 80 -29.31 57.44 28.77
N ASP A 81 -30.62 57.18 28.63
CA ASP A 81 -31.13 55.98 27.96
C ASP A 81 -30.76 55.93 26.47
N ASP A 82 -30.76 57.09 25.79
CA ASP A 82 -30.39 57.18 24.37
C ASP A 82 -28.88 56.93 24.17
N VAL A 83 -28.06 57.41 25.11
CA VAL A 83 -26.61 57.14 25.14
C VAL A 83 -26.33 55.66 25.39
N MET A 84 -27.04 55.05 26.34
CA MET A 84 -26.89 53.63 26.65
C MET A 84 -27.26 52.76 25.44
N ASN A 85 -28.39 53.06 24.77
CA ASN A 85 -28.82 52.32 23.58
C ASN A 85 -27.82 52.43 22.43
N ALA A 86 -27.25 53.61 22.20
CA ALA A 86 -26.23 53.81 21.17
C ALA A 86 -24.92 53.05 21.46
N VAL A 87 -24.46 53.07 22.72
CA VAL A 87 -23.27 52.30 23.14
C VAL A 87 -23.51 50.81 22.99
N VAL A 88 -24.69 50.30 23.38
CA VAL A 88 -25.06 48.88 23.19
C VAL A 88 -25.06 48.52 21.70
N SER A 89 -25.56 49.39 20.82
CA SER A 89 -25.52 49.18 19.37
C SER A 89 -24.09 49.12 18.82
N ILE A 90 -23.21 50.01 19.27
CA ILE A 90 -21.78 50.03 18.87
C ILE A 90 -21.05 48.76 19.34
N VAL A 91 -21.30 48.34 20.59
CA VAL A 91 -20.73 47.09 21.12
C VAL A 91 -21.28 45.88 20.36
N SER A 92 -22.57 45.85 20.06
CA SER A 92 -23.20 44.78 19.25
C SER A 92 -22.58 44.68 17.84
N ALA A 93 -22.29 45.83 17.21
CA ALA A 93 -21.58 45.87 15.93
C ALA A 93 -20.15 45.28 16.03
N ALA A 94 -19.40 45.63 17.08
CA ALA A 94 -18.07 45.09 17.31
C ALA A 94 -18.10 43.56 17.55
N VAL A 95 -19.03 43.07 18.37
CA VAL A 95 -19.24 41.62 18.60
C VAL A 95 -19.60 40.91 17.29
N THR A 96 -20.45 41.52 16.46
CA THR A 96 -20.84 40.97 15.16
C THR A 96 -19.63 40.79 14.24
N ILE A 97 -18.70 41.76 14.21
CA ILE A 97 -17.47 41.66 13.42
C ILE A 97 -16.60 40.50 13.89
N ILE A 98 -16.51 40.26 15.20
CA ILE A 98 -15.75 39.12 15.76
C ILE A 98 -16.36 37.80 15.28
N VAL A 99 -17.69 37.65 15.37
CA VAL A 99 -18.38 36.42 14.97
C VAL A 99 -18.21 36.12 13.47
N VAL A 100 -18.19 37.15 12.62
CA VAL A 100 -17.95 36.97 11.18
C VAL A 100 -16.49 36.66 10.87
N ALA A 101 -15.56 37.20 11.65
CA ALA A 101 -14.14 36.99 11.41
C ALA A 101 -13.70 35.57 11.77
N ILE A 102 -14.28 34.94 12.81
CA ILE A 102 -13.87 33.61 13.26
C ILE A 102 -14.53 32.54 12.37
N PRO A 103 -13.74 31.72 11.65
CA PRO A 103 -14.28 30.67 10.77
C PRO A 103 -14.63 29.42 11.60
N GLU A 104 -15.83 29.38 12.16
CA GLU A 104 -16.32 28.26 12.99
C GLU A 104 -16.53 26.98 12.18
N GLY A 105 -16.82 27.10 10.88
CA GLY A 105 -17.00 25.98 9.96
C GLY A 105 -15.73 25.22 9.59
N LEU A 106 -14.54 25.75 9.93
CA LEU A 106 -13.29 25.17 9.47
C LEU A 106 -13.02 23.76 10.02
N PRO A 107 -13.14 23.49 11.34
CA PRO A 107 -12.98 22.14 11.88
C PRO A 107 -14.10 21.20 11.42
N LEU A 108 -15.31 21.72 11.23
CA LEU A 108 -16.46 20.97 10.74
C LEU A 108 -16.25 20.48 9.30
N ALA A 109 -15.81 21.38 8.41
CA ALA A 109 -15.56 21.07 7.01
C ALA A 109 -14.52 19.96 6.84
N VAL A 110 -13.45 20.00 7.63
CA VAL A 110 -12.39 18.99 7.58
C VAL A 110 -12.90 17.63 8.05
N THR A 111 -13.64 17.62 9.16
CA THR A 111 -14.23 16.39 9.70
C THR A 111 -15.22 15.77 8.71
N LEU A 112 -16.06 16.60 8.08
CA LEU A 112 -17.05 16.16 7.09
C LEU A 112 -16.39 15.64 5.81
N THR A 113 -15.38 16.36 5.30
CA THR A 113 -14.59 15.94 4.12
C THR A 113 -13.93 14.60 4.36
N LEU A 114 -13.29 14.43 5.53
CA LEU A 114 -12.62 13.20 5.91
C LEU A 114 -13.62 12.04 6.06
N ALA A 115 -14.72 12.26 6.76
CA ALA A 115 -15.75 11.24 6.97
C ALA A 115 -16.38 10.77 5.65
N TYR A 116 -16.71 11.72 4.75
CA TYR A 116 -17.21 11.39 3.41
C TYR A 116 -16.19 10.58 2.61
N SER A 117 -14.94 11.03 2.59
CA SER A 117 -13.87 10.35 1.83
C SER A 117 -13.59 8.97 2.38
N MET A 118 -13.64 8.76 3.69
CA MET A 118 -13.48 7.44 4.31
C MET A 118 -14.61 6.48 3.93
N LYS A 119 -15.84 6.98 3.87
CA LYS A 119 -16.98 6.18 3.37
C LYS A 119 -16.74 5.73 1.92
N CYS A 120 -16.25 6.64 1.07
CA CYS A 120 -15.91 6.30 -0.32
C CYS A 120 -14.70 5.36 -0.43
N MET A 121 -13.65 5.59 0.35
CA MET A 121 -12.47 4.71 0.39
C MET A 121 -12.83 3.30 0.86
N MET A 122 -13.73 3.17 1.83
CA MET A 122 -14.23 1.87 2.28
C MET A 122 -15.01 1.16 1.17
N ALA A 123 -15.77 1.90 0.35
CA ALA A 123 -16.42 1.35 -0.84
C ALA A 123 -15.40 0.91 -1.91
N ASP A 124 -14.25 1.60 -2.00
CA ASP A 124 -13.10 1.23 -2.83
C ASP A 124 -12.14 0.26 -2.12
N HIS A 125 -12.66 -0.58 -1.22
CA HIS A 125 -11.92 -1.64 -0.51
C HIS A 125 -10.71 -1.17 0.34
N ALA A 126 -10.67 0.09 0.78
CA ALA A 126 -9.66 0.60 1.69
C ALA A 126 -10.29 1.11 3.00
N LEU A 127 -10.08 0.36 4.09
CA LEU A 127 -10.59 0.69 5.42
C LEU A 127 -9.58 1.55 6.18
N VAL A 128 -9.98 2.77 6.55
CA VAL A 128 -9.18 3.66 7.40
C VAL A 128 -9.51 3.43 8.88
N ARG A 129 -8.53 3.04 9.69
CA ARG A 129 -8.64 2.91 11.16
C ARG A 129 -8.21 4.19 11.87
N LYS A 130 -7.16 4.86 11.39
CA LYS A 130 -6.61 6.08 12.00
C LYS A 130 -6.72 7.28 11.06
N LEU A 131 -7.44 8.33 11.50
CA LEU A 131 -7.67 9.54 10.70
C LEU A 131 -6.35 10.28 10.40
N SER A 132 -5.44 10.35 11.37
CA SER A 132 -4.15 11.05 11.25
C SER A 132 -3.29 10.50 10.12
N SER A 133 -3.26 9.19 9.94
CA SER A 133 -2.40 8.55 8.95
C SER A 133 -3.00 8.59 7.56
N CYS A 134 -4.34 8.51 7.47
CA CYS A 134 -5.04 8.84 6.23
C CYS A 134 -4.69 10.26 5.76
N GLU A 135 -4.57 11.21 6.70
CA GLU A 135 -4.13 12.55 6.39
C GLU A 135 -2.71 12.61 5.80
N THR A 136 -1.77 11.95 6.48
CA THR A 136 -0.35 11.93 6.14
C THR A 136 -0.08 11.23 4.80
N MET A 137 -0.93 10.29 4.38
CA MET A 137 -0.78 9.52 3.13
C MET A 137 -0.68 10.40 1.87
N GLY A 138 -1.33 11.57 1.85
CA GLY A 138 -1.27 12.49 0.70
C GLY A 138 0.08 13.17 0.53
N SER A 139 0.86 13.19 1.60
CA SER A 139 2.22 13.74 1.64
C SER A 139 3.28 12.64 1.55
N ALA A 140 2.88 11.37 1.38
CA ALA A 140 3.80 10.25 1.27
C ALA A 140 4.77 10.47 0.10
N THR A 141 6.06 10.41 0.41
CA THR A 141 7.13 10.53 -0.59
C THR A 141 7.76 9.17 -0.90
N THR A 142 7.63 8.22 0.01
CA THR A 142 8.25 6.91 -0.11
C THR A 142 7.34 5.83 0.47
N ILE A 143 7.15 4.74 -0.27
CA ILE A 143 6.44 3.55 0.19
C ILE A 143 7.45 2.41 0.27
N CYS A 144 7.68 1.90 1.48
CA CYS A 144 8.44 0.69 1.71
C CYS A 144 7.49 -0.51 1.71
N THR A 145 7.70 -1.47 0.81
CA THR A 145 6.82 -2.63 0.66
C THR A 145 7.55 -3.93 0.90
N ASP A 146 6.93 -4.86 1.64
CA ASP A 146 7.36 -6.25 1.59
C ASP A 146 7.06 -6.86 0.21
N LYS A 147 7.75 -7.95 -0.11
CA LYS A 147 7.56 -8.70 -1.35
C LYS A 147 6.49 -9.77 -1.19
N THR A 148 6.61 -10.63 -0.18
CA THR A 148 5.78 -11.84 -0.05
C THR A 148 4.40 -11.43 0.44
N GLY A 149 3.35 -11.87 -0.25
CA GLY A 149 1.95 -11.60 0.12
C GLY A 149 1.48 -10.15 -0.01
N THR A 150 2.41 -9.20 -0.14
CA THR A 150 2.11 -7.81 -0.47
C THR A 150 2.17 -7.57 -1.99
N LEU A 151 3.34 -7.73 -2.62
CA LEU A 151 3.48 -7.57 -4.08
C LEU A 151 3.15 -8.86 -4.84
N THR A 152 3.42 -10.00 -4.22
CA THR A 152 3.12 -11.32 -4.78
C THR A 152 1.84 -11.90 -4.18
N LEU A 153 1.30 -12.93 -4.84
CA LEU A 153 0.11 -13.63 -4.35
C LEU A 153 0.39 -14.51 -3.13
N ASN A 154 1.66 -14.70 -2.73
CA ASN A 154 2.07 -15.70 -1.74
C ASN A 154 1.53 -17.11 -2.08
N GLU A 155 1.39 -17.37 -3.38
CA GLU A 155 0.88 -18.62 -3.92
C GLU A 155 1.85 -19.09 -5.00
N MET A 156 2.66 -20.09 -4.67
CA MET A 156 3.54 -20.71 -5.67
C MET A 156 2.69 -21.28 -6.81
N LYS A 157 3.07 -20.97 -8.05
CA LYS A 157 2.48 -21.51 -9.27
C LYS A 157 3.55 -22.04 -10.20
N VAL A 158 3.22 -23.06 -10.98
CA VAL A 158 4.06 -23.52 -12.09
C VAL A 158 3.88 -22.51 -13.23
N THR A 159 5.00 -21.95 -13.71
CA THR A 159 5.00 -20.89 -14.75
C THR A 159 5.67 -21.33 -16.04
N LYS A 160 6.60 -22.28 -15.96
CA LYS A 160 7.26 -22.88 -17.13
C LYS A 160 7.29 -24.38 -16.95
N PHE A 161 7.00 -25.11 -18.01
CA PHE A 161 7.20 -26.55 -18.10
C PHE A 161 8.08 -26.84 -19.31
N TRP A 162 9.08 -27.70 -19.13
CA TRP A 162 9.97 -28.16 -20.18
C TRP A 162 9.86 -29.67 -20.31
N LEU A 163 9.69 -30.10 -21.56
CA LEU A 163 9.70 -31.51 -21.94
C LEU A 163 10.85 -31.71 -22.93
N GLY A 164 11.84 -32.50 -22.54
CA GLY A 164 13.12 -32.52 -23.23
C GLY A 164 13.74 -31.12 -23.32
N LYS A 165 14.24 -30.75 -24.50
CA LYS A 165 14.94 -29.47 -24.74
C LYS A 165 13.99 -28.33 -25.17
N GLU A 166 12.68 -28.52 -25.10
CA GLU A 166 11.68 -27.52 -25.52
C GLU A 166 10.79 -27.08 -24.35
N ALA A 167 10.47 -25.79 -24.32
CA ALA A 167 9.47 -25.24 -23.42
C ALA A 167 8.06 -25.54 -23.97
N VAL A 168 7.18 -26.07 -23.13
CA VAL A 168 5.77 -26.29 -23.44
C VAL A 168 5.01 -25.06 -22.96
N GLU A 169 4.38 -24.34 -23.89
CA GLU A 169 3.55 -23.17 -23.56
C GLU A 169 2.19 -23.57 -22.98
N ASP A 170 1.61 -22.67 -22.18
CA ASP A 170 0.49 -22.93 -21.27
C ASP A 170 -0.82 -23.44 -21.91
N HIS A 171 -0.92 -23.41 -23.24
CA HIS A 171 -2.11 -23.80 -24.00
C HIS A 171 -1.97 -25.13 -24.77
N ASN A 172 -0.80 -25.79 -24.74
CA ASN A 172 -0.51 -26.99 -25.56
C ASN A 172 -0.30 -28.29 -24.76
N TYR A 173 -0.59 -28.31 -23.46
CA TYR A 173 -0.53 -29.51 -22.62
C TYR A 173 -1.36 -30.72 -23.13
N PRO A 174 -2.54 -30.56 -23.79
CA PRO A 174 -3.32 -31.69 -24.30
C PRO A 174 -2.65 -32.49 -25.43
N ASN A 175 -1.63 -31.91 -26.09
CA ASN A 175 -0.88 -32.57 -27.17
C ASN A 175 0.32 -33.39 -26.65
N LEU A 176 0.48 -33.56 -25.33
CA LEU A 176 1.48 -34.48 -24.78
C LEU A 176 1.11 -35.93 -25.14
N ILE A 177 2.12 -36.72 -25.50
CA ILE A 177 1.94 -38.15 -25.76
C ILE A 177 1.40 -38.82 -24.49
N GLY A 178 0.33 -39.60 -24.65
CA GLY A 178 -0.42 -40.18 -23.54
C GLY A 178 0.42 -41.01 -22.56
N ASN A 179 1.56 -41.56 -23.00
CA ASN A 179 2.48 -42.28 -22.11
C ASN A 179 3.24 -41.34 -21.17
N ILE A 180 3.80 -40.22 -21.67
CA ILE A 180 4.51 -39.25 -20.81
C ILE A 180 3.53 -38.56 -19.86
N LEU A 181 2.33 -38.24 -20.36
CA LEU A 181 1.28 -37.64 -19.53
C LEU A 181 0.94 -38.55 -18.35
N LYS A 182 0.76 -39.85 -18.57
CA LYS A 182 0.51 -40.83 -17.51
C LYS A 182 1.68 -40.94 -16.52
N LEU A 183 2.93 -40.99 -17.01
CA LEU A 183 4.11 -41.04 -16.14
C LEU A 183 4.24 -39.78 -15.28
N LEU A 184 3.96 -38.60 -15.83
CA LEU A 184 3.94 -37.33 -15.07
C LEU A 184 2.80 -37.29 -14.06
N GLN A 185 1.60 -37.76 -14.43
CA GLN A 185 0.46 -37.85 -13.51
C GLN A 185 0.76 -38.80 -12.33
N GLN A 186 1.44 -39.93 -12.58
CA GLN A 186 1.92 -40.82 -11.52
C GLN A 186 2.99 -40.13 -10.66
N ALA A 187 4.01 -39.54 -11.28
CA ALA A 187 5.10 -38.87 -10.60
C ALA A 187 4.62 -37.73 -9.70
N VAL A 188 3.59 -36.99 -10.13
CA VAL A 188 2.97 -35.94 -9.32
C VAL A 188 2.05 -36.55 -8.27
N GLY A 189 1.04 -37.33 -8.67
CA GLY A 189 -0.02 -37.78 -7.78
C GLY A 189 0.40 -38.70 -6.65
N LEU A 190 1.45 -39.50 -6.87
CA LEU A 190 1.91 -40.52 -5.91
C LEU A 190 3.15 -40.06 -5.12
N ASN A 191 3.88 -39.05 -5.59
CA ASN A 191 5.06 -38.48 -4.91
C ASN A 191 4.76 -37.10 -4.25
N THR A 192 3.49 -36.78 -4.02
CA THR A 192 3.11 -35.58 -3.26
C THR A 192 2.32 -35.97 -2.03
N THR A 193 2.63 -35.35 -0.90
CA THR A 193 1.84 -35.51 0.33
C THR A 193 0.57 -34.68 0.35
N GLY A 194 0.37 -33.80 -0.64
CA GLY A 194 -0.80 -32.95 -0.72
C GLY A 194 -2.09 -33.72 -1.04
N THR A 195 -3.21 -33.15 -0.63
CA THR A 195 -4.55 -33.69 -0.85
C THR A 195 -5.35 -32.74 -1.73
N VAL A 196 -6.17 -33.32 -2.60
CA VAL A 196 -7.14 -32.59 -3.42
C VAL A 196 -8.50 -32.95 -2.85
N TYR A 197 -9.25 -31.93 -2.42
CA TYR A 197 -10.61 -32.09 -1.94
C TYR A 197 -11.54 -31.35 -2.91
N LYS A 198 -12.55 -32.04 -3.44
CA LYS A 198 -13.60 -31.44 -4.28
C LYS A 198 -14.88 -31.33 -3.45
N PRO A 199 -15.25 -30.14 -2.92
CA PRO A 199 -16.53 -29.97 -2.25
C PRO A 199 -17.66 -30.08 -3.26
N ASN A 200 -18.75 -30.78 -2.92
CA ASN A 200 -19.92 -30.98 -3.80
C ASN A 200 -20.59 -29.66 -4.29
N SER A 201 -20.26 -28.50 -3.72
CA SER A 201 -20.87 -27.20 -4.01
C SER A 201 -20.00 -26.21 -4.80
N THR A 202 -18.70 -26.48 -5.00
CA THR A 202 -17.79 -25.56 -5.70
C THR A 202 -17.07 -26.28 -6.84
N LEU A 203 -16.98 -25.62 -8.01
CA LEU A 203 -16.29 -26.17 -9.19
C LEU A 203 -14.76 -26.23 -9.02
N VAL A 204 -14.20 -25.55 -8.01
CA VAL A 204 -12.75 -25.41 -7.83
C VAL A 204 -12.27 -26.37 -6.73
N PRO A 205 -11.40 -27.35 -7.02
CA PRO A 205 -10.82 -28.23 -6.01
C PRO A 205 -9.96 -27.45 -5.02
N GLU A 206 -10.15 -27.73 -3.73
CA GLU A 206 -9.29 -27.22 -2.65
C GLU A 206 -8.06 -28.13 -2.52
N ILE A 207 -6.88 -27.55 -2.70
CA ILE A 207 -5.61 -28.28 -2.70
C ILE A 207 -4.80 -27.89 -1.48
N SER A 208 -4.48 -28.87 -0.64
CA SER A 208 -3.69 -28.72 0.58
C SER A 208 -2.32 -29.35 0.42
N GLY A 209 -1.30 -28.77 1.07
CA GLY A 209 0.07 -29.27 1.04
C GLY A 209 1.09 -28.16 1.26
N SER A 210 2.39 -28.50 1.19
CA SER A 210 3.43 -27.47 1.16
C SER A 210 3.24 -26.55 -0.07
N PRO A 211 3.67 -25.27 -0.04
CA PRO A 211 3.44 -24.34 -1.16
C PRO A 211 3.91 -24.89 -2.51
N THR A 212 5.04 -25.59 -2.52
CA THR A 212 5.60 -26.23 -3.72
C THR A 212 4.75 -27.40 -4.20
N GLU A 213 4.26 -28.25 -3.30
CA GLU A 213 3.41 -29.39 -3.67
C GLU A 213 2.03 -28.94 -4.10
N LYS A 214 1.44 -27.95 -3.42
CA LYS A 214 0.17 -27.33 -3.80
C LYS A 214 0.25 -26.79 -5.24
N ALA A 215 1.35 -26.12 -5.59
CA ALA A 215 1.58 -25.60 -6.94
C ALA A 215 1.65 -26.70 -8.00
N ILE A 216 2.40 -27.77 -7.73
CA ILE A 216 2.57 -28.89 -8.65
C ILE A 216 1.26 -29.66 -8.82
N LEU A 217 0.54 -29.92 -7.72
CA LEU A 217 -0.76 -30.60 -7.75
C LEU A 217 -1.81 -29.78 -8.48
N SER A 218 -1.85 -28.47 -8.23
CA SER A 218 -2.73 -27.54 -8.95
C SER A 218 -2.47 -27.59 -10.46
N TRP A 219 -1.20 -27.50 -10.85
CA TRP A 219 -0.80 -27.64 -12.25
C TRP A 219 -1.21 -28.99 -12.86
N ALA A 220 -1.00 -30.11 -12.14
CA ALA A 220 -1.41 -31.41 -12.66
C ALA A 220 -2.93 -31.57 -12.79
N VAL A 221 -3.71 -31.06 -11.83
CA VAL A 221 -5.18 -31.16 -11.87
C VAL A 221 -5.78 -30.27 -12.94
N PHE A 222 -5.37 -28.99 -13.01
CA PHE A 222 -5.97 -28.01 -13.92
C PHE A 222 -5.39 -28.04 -15.34
N ASN A 223 -4.07 -28.22 -15.49
CA ASN A 223 -3.40 -28.15 -16.79
C ASN A 223 -3.22 -29.54 -17.43
N LEU A 224 -2.95 -30.58 -16.64
CA LEU A 224 -2.76 -31.96 -17.14
C LEU A 224 -4.02 -32.83 -17.07
N GLY A 225 -5.15 -32.28 -16.60
CA GLY A 225 -6.43 -33.01 -16.49
C GLY A 225 -6.37 -34.21 -15.54
N MET A 226 -5.50 -34.18 -14.53
CA MET A 226 -5.26 -35.30 -13.65
C MET A 226 -6.38 -35.48 -12.60
N SER A 227 -6.85 -36.72 -12.44
CA SER A 227 -7.73 -37.16 -11.35
C SER A 227 -6.90 -37.92 -10.32
N ILE A 228 -6.72 -37.37 -9.11
CA ILE A 228 -5.84 -37.97 -8.10
C ILE A 228 -6.44 -39.27 -7.52
N GLU A 229 -7.75 -39.35 -7.46
CA GLU A 229 -8.48 -40.52 -6.98
C GLU A 229 -8.27 -41.71 -7.92
N GLU A 230 -8.35 -41.50 -9.23
CA GLU A 230 -8.10 -42.53 -10.24
C GLU A 230 -6.66 -43.05 -10.16
N VAL A 231 -5.68 -42.14 -10.09
CA VAL A 231 -4.25 -42.51 -10.00
C VAL A 231 -3.95 -43.30 -8.71
N LYS A 232 -4.61 -42.96 -7.59
CA LYS A 232 -4.43 -43.70 -6.33
C LYS A 232 -5.17 -45.05 -6.30
N GLN A 233 -6.23 -45.22 -7.09
CA GLN A 233 -6.94 -46.50 -7.22
C GLN A 233 -6.20 -47.48 -8.15
N ASP A 234 -5.58 -46.96 -9.23
CA ASP A 234 -4.90 -47.75 -10.25
C ASP A 234 -3.55 -48.32 -9.80
N TYR A 235 -2.90 -47.67 -8.83
CA TYR A 235 -1.53 -47.98 -8.39
C TYR A 235 -1.43 -48.18 -6.87
N HIS A 236 -0.71 -49.23 -6.47
CA HIS A 236 -0.32 -49.46 -5.08
C HIS A 236 1.09 -48.93 -4.82
N ILE A 237 1.22 -48.14 -3.76
CA ILE A 237 2.51 -47.62 -3.28
C ILE A 237 3.22 -48.73 -2.51
N ILE A 238 4.42 -49.11 -2.96
CA ILE A 238 5.27 -50.12 -2.31
C ILE A 238 6.16 -49.44 -1.26
N HIS A 239 6.86 -48.38 -1.67
CA HIS A 239 7.85 -47.70 -0.83
C HIS A 239 7.86 -46.19 -1.10
N VAL A 240 8.01 -45.40 -0.03
CA VAL A 240 8.10 -43.93 -0.08
C VAL A 240 9.37 -43.49 0.61
N GLU A 241 10.22 -42.74 -0.08
CA GLU A 241 11.31 -41.97 0.52
C GLU A 241 10.89 -40.51 0.63
N ALA A 242 10.63 -40.08 1.86
CA ALA A 242 10.31 -38.70 2.18
C ALA A 242 11.47 -37.76 1.79
N PHE A 243 11.13 -36.48 1.59
CA PHE A 243 12.11 -35.48 1.17
C PHE A 243 13.30 -35.40 2.14
N ASN A 244 14.50 -35.63 1.62
CA ASN A 244 15.74 -35.50 2.38
C ASN A 244 16.43 -34.17 2.05
N SER A 245 16.70 -33.33 3.05
CA SER A 245 17.30 -32.00 2.85
C SER A 245 18.72 -32.03 2.27
N VAL A 246 19.48 -33.11 2.48
CA VAL A 246 20.84 -33.30 1.93
C VAL A 246 20.75 -33.72 0.46
N LYS A 247 19.91 -34.72 0.15
CA LYS A 247 19.71 -35.20 -1.23
C LYS A 247 18.83 -34.28 -2.09
N LYS A 248 18.03 -33.40 -1.45
CA LYS A 248 17.03 -32.49 -2.04
C LYS A 248 16.05 -33.15 -3.02
N ARG A 249 15.65 -34.40 -2.74
CA ARG A 249 14.71 -35.19 -3.54
C ARG A 249 13.82 -36.07 -2.66
N SER A 250 12.67 -36.47 -3.20
CA SER A 250 11.74 -37.47 -2.68
C SER A 250 11.41 -38.49 -3.76
N GLY A 251 11.16 -39.74 -3.37
CA GLY A 251 10.96 -40.85 -4.28
C GLY A 251 9.79 -41.73 -3.87
N VAL A 252 9.11 -42.34 -4.85
CA VAL A 252 8.06 -43.32 -4.60
C VAL A 252 8.17 -44.48 -5.59
N SER A 253 8.05 -45.71 -5.10
CA SER A 253 7.92 -46.91 -5.95
C SER A 253 6.48 -47.37 -5.93
N VAL A 254 5.92 -47.58 -7.12
CA VAL A 254 4.51 -47.91 -7.32
C VAL A 254 4.38 -49.11 -8.26
N LYS A 255 3.35 -49.92 -8.03
CA LYS A 255 3.01 -51.08 -8.86
C LYS A 255 1.57 -50.98 -9.29
N ARG A 256 1.31 -51.23 -10.57
CA ARG A 256 -0.04 -51.24 -11.12
C ARG A 256 -0.74 -52.56 -10.80
N ASN A 257 -2.05 -52.54 -10.60
CA ASN A 257 -2.82 -53.68 -10.09
C ASN A 257 -2.80 -54.97 -10.96
N ASN A 258 -2.17 -54.98 -12.13
CA ASN A 258 -2.08 -56.16 -13.00
C ASN A 258 -0.72 -56.30 -13.72
N GLU A 259 0.32 -55.55 -13.32
CA GLU A 259 1.63 -55.57 -13.99
C GLU A 259 2.75 -56.01 -13.03
N LYS A 260 3.76 -56.71 -13.57
CA LYS A 260 4.99 -57.08 -12.84
C LYS A 260 6.07 -56.00 -12.90
N THR A 261 5.78 -54.86 -13.51
CA THR A 261 6.68 -53.71 -13.60
C THR A 261 6.50 -52.82 -12.37
N ILE A 262 7.61 -52.50 -11.72
CA ILE A 262 7.67 -51.51 -10.65
C ILE A 262 8.12 -50.19 -11.28
N HIS A 263 7.30 -49.16 -11.14
CA HIS A 263 7.62 -47.81 -11.58
C HIS A 263 8.14 -47.02 -10.39
N THR A 264 9.37 -46.54 -10.48
CA THR A 264 9.98 -45.67 -9.47
C THR A 264 9.98 -44.24 -9.99
N HIS A 265 9.40 -43.32 -9.22
CA HIS A 265 9.27 -41.91 -9.57
C HIS A 265 10.03 -41.05 -8.57
N TRP A 266 10.85 -40.14 -9.09
CA TRP A 266 11.65 -39.18 -8.31
C TRP A 266 11.23 -37.74 -8.61
N LYS A 267 11.19 -36.92 -7.57
CA LYS A 267 10.90 -35.49 -7.60
C LYS A 267 11.94 -34.76 -6.77
N GLY A 268 12.54 -33.70 -7.28
CA GLY A 268 13.54 -32.97 -6.50
C GLY A 268 14.06 -31.71 -7.17
N ALA A 269 15.09 -31.12 -6.56
CA ALA A 269 15.83 -30.01 -7.19
C ALA A 269 16.35 -30.45 -8.57
N ALA A 270 16.12 -29.62 -9.59
CA ALA A 270 16.38 -30.01 -10.98
C ALA A 270 17.83 -30.46 -11.22
N GLU A 271 18.81 -29.76 -10.64
CA GLU A 271 20.24 -30.09 -10.74
C GLU A 271 20.56 -31.47 -10.14
N MET A 272 19.93 -31.80 -9.01
CA MET A 272 20.19 -33.06 -8.29
C MET A 272 19.61 -34.27 -9.02
N ILE A 273 18.42 -34.11 -9.61
CA ILE A 273 17.79 -35.18 -10.38
C ILE A 273 18.52 -35.38 -11.71
N LEU A 274 18.88 -34.28 -12.40
CA LEU A 274 19.61 -34.33 -13.67
C LEU A 274 20.94 -35.08 -13.55
N ALA A 275 21.65 -34.93 -12.42
CA ALA A 275 22.90 -35.65 -12.15
C ALA A 275 22.72 -37.18 -12.08
N THR A 276 21.52 -37.66 -11.76
CA THR A 276 21.21 -39.10 -11.65
C THR A 276 20.53 -39.70 -12.88
N CYS A 277 20.21 -38.87 -13.87
CA CYS A 277 19.54 -39.30 -15.09
C CYS A 277 20.56 -39.76 -16.16
N SER A 278 20.27 -40.90 -16.79
CA SER A 278 21.02 -41.47 -17.92
C SER A 278 20.32 -41.29 -19.26
N THR A 279 19.02 -41.06 -19.24
CA THR A 279 18.15 -40.99 -20.42
C THR A 279 17.14 -39.87 -20.22
N TYR A 280 16.53 -39.38 -21.29
CA TYR A 280 15.46 -38.37 -21.22
C TYR A 280 14.45 -38.59 -22.34
N TYR A 281 13.21 -38.13 -22.13
CA TYR A 281 12.23 -38.06 -23.21
C TYR A 281 12.29 -36.73 -23.93
N ASP A 282 12.21 -36.77 -25.26
CA ASP A 282 11.90 -35.59 -26.06
C ASP A 282 10.39 -35.31 -26.12
N ARG A 283 10.01 -34.23 -26.80
CA ARG A 283 8.61 -33.86 -27.00
C ARG A 283 7.83 -34.89 -27.82
N ALA A 284 8.52 -35.64 -28.68
CA ALA A 284 7.96 -36.71 -29.50
C ALA A 284 7.88 -38.06 -28.75
N GLY A 285 8.23 -38.10 -27.46
CA GLY A 285 8.14 -39.30 -26.63
C GLY A 285 9.21 -40.34 -26.94
N VAL A 286 10.24 -39.97 -27.69
CA VAL A 286 11.38 -40.82 -28.00
C VAL A 286 12.38 -40.74 -26.85
N LEU A 287 12.88 -41.91 -26.44
CA LEU A 287 13.84 -42.05 -25.37
C LEU A 287 15.25 -41.87 -25.94
N ASN A 288 15.93 -40.81 -25.49
CA ASN A 288 17.28 -40.46 -25.92
C ASN A 288 18.28 -40.68 -24.77
N VAL A 289 19.52 -41.01 -25.13
CA VAL A 289 20.63 -41.12 -24.18
C VAL A 289 21.08 -39.73 -23.75
N MET A 290 21.38 -39.56 -22.47
CA MET A 290 21.87 -38.30 -21.93
C MET A 290 23.40 -38.28 -21.93
N ASP A 291 23.97 -37.74 -23.00
CA ASP A 291 25.41 -37.50 -23.09
C ASP A 291 25.80 -36.21 -22.35
N GLU A 292 27.11 -35.94 -22.25
CA GLU A 292 27.62 -34.77 -21.53
C GLU A 292 27.17 -33.44 -22.17
N GLU A 293 26.99 -33.40 -23.49
CA GLU A 293 26.52 -32.21 -24.21
C GLU A 293 25.04 -31.90 -23.87
N GLU A 294 24.18 -32.92 -23.91
CA GLU A 294 22.78 -32.87 -23.48
C GLU A 294 22.68 -32.37 -22.03
N ARG A 295 23.49 -32.94 -21.14
CA ARG A 295 23.50 -32.58 -19.71
C ARG A 295 23.89 -31.11 -19.51
N LEU A 296 24.86 -30.60 -20.27
CA LEU A 296 25.23 -29.17 -20.30
C LEU A 296 24.09 -28.27 -20.80
N GLN A 297 23.35 -28.71 -21.84
CA GLN A 297 22.20 -27.97 -22.36
C GLN A 297 21.07 -27.89 -21.32
N PHE A 298 20.72 -29.01 -20.67
CA PHE A 298 19.76 -29.02 -19.57
C PHE A 298 20.21 -28.16 -18.38
N GLY A 299 21.50 -28.21 -18.03
CA GLY A 299 22.09 -27.34 -17.02
C GLY A 299 21.92 -25.85 -17.37
N THR A 300 22.07 -25.50 -18.65
CA THR A 300 21.85 -24.13 -19.14
C THR A 300 20.39 -23.71 -19.04
N ILE A 301 19.44 -24.61 -19.37
CA ILE A 301 18.00 -24.37 -19.20
C ILE A 301 17.67 -24.12 -17.72
N ILE A 302 18.14 -24.97 -16.82
CA ILE A 302 17.92 -24.82 -15.37
C ILE A 302 18.51 -23.50 -14.88
N LYS A 303 19.71 -23.13 -15.33
CA LYS A 303 20.36 -21.87 -14.98
C LYS A 303 19.56 -20.66 -15.47
N ASN A 304 19.05 -20.69 -16.70
CA ASN A 304 18.20 -19.62 -17.24
C ASN A 304 16.86 -19.51 -16.48
N MET A 305 16.25 -20.64 -16.14
CA MET A 305 15.06 -20.66 -15.29
C MET A 305 15.34 -20.06 -13.90
N ALA A 306 16.47 -20.42 -13.29
CA ALA A 306 16.91 -19.86 -12.02
C ALA A 306 17.20 -18.34 -12.10
N GLN A 307 17.79 -17.87 -13.21
CA GLN A 307 17.99 -16.43 -13.47
C GLN A 307 16.66 -15.66 -13.55
N ASN A 308 15.62 -16.27 -14.09
CA ASN A 308 14.25 -15.74 -14.08
C ASN A 308 13.53 -15.91 -12.72
N SER A 309 14.28 -16.28 -11.67
CA SER A 309 13.79 -16.52 -10.31
C SER A 309 12.73 -17.61 -10.21
N LEU A 310 12.86 -18.63 -11.06
CA LEU A 310 12.06 -19.85 -11.00
C LEU A 310 12.77 -20.87 -10.11
N ARG A 311 12.04 -21.39 -9.13
CA ARG A 311 12.43 -22.59 -8.40
C ARG A 311 12.25 -23.79 -9.34
N CYS A 312 13.36 -24.39 -9.75
CA CYS A 312 13.36 -25.49 -10.72
C CYS A 312 13.23 -26.84 -10.03
N ILE A 313 12.22 -27.63 -10.42
CA ILE A 313 11.99 -28.99 -9.95
C ILE A 313 11.96 -29.91 -11.15
N ALA A 314 12.62 -31.07 -11.03
CA ALA A 314 12.61 -32.10 -12.06
C ALA A 314 11.84 -33.32 -11.60
N PHE A 315 11.22 -33.99 -12.57
CA PHE A 315 10.63 -35.30 -12.43
C PHE A 315 11.44 -36.30 -13.24
N ALA A 316 11.71 -37.46 -12.64
CA ALA A 316 12.34 -38.57 -13.32
C ALA A 316 11.66 -39.88 -12.95
N HIS A 317 11.70 -40.86 -13.84
CA HIS A 317 11.15 -42.17 -13.59
C HIS A 317 12.14 -43.27 -13.99
N LYS A 318 11.91 -44.47 -13.46
CA LYS A 318 12.60 -45.68 -13.88
C LYS A 318 11.64 -46.85 -13.80
N GLU A 319 11.68 -47.72 -14.79
CA GLU A 319 10.90 -48.94 -14.83
C GLU A 319 11.81 -50.12 -14.57
N VAL A 320 11.45 -50.96 -13.60
CA VAL A 320 12.18 -52.18 -13.26
C VAL A 320 11.22 -53.35 -13.40
N THR A 321 11.58 -54.32 -14.23
CA THR A 321 10.83 -55.57 -14.33
C THR A 321 11.23 -56.48 -13.18
N GLU A 322 10.25 -56.99 -12.44
CA GLU A 322 10.47 -57.84 -11.27
C GLU A 322 11.04 -59.21 -11.70
N GLU A 323 12.37 -59.35 -11.68
CA GLU A 323 13.04 -60.66 -11.77
C GLU A 323 12.97 -61.34 -10.39
N SER A 324 12.14 -62.38 -10.30
CA SER A 324 12.00 -63.34 -9.20
C SER A 324 12.58 -62.94 -7.83
N GLY A 325 11.77 -62.30 -6.98
CA GLY A 325 11.86 -62.44 -5.52
C GLY A 325 12.76 -61.46 -4.75
N GLN A 326 13.41 -60.49 -5.40
CA GLN A 326 14.10 -59.41 -4.67
C GLN A 326 13.12 -58.27 -4.33
N VAL A 327 12.70 -58.23 -3.07
CA VAL A 327 12.08 -57.03 -2.50
C VAL A 327 13.19 -55.97 -2.42
N PHE A 328 13.15 -54.96 -3.28
CA PHE A 328 14.08 -53.83 -3.21
C PHE A 328 13.85 -53.07 -1.90
N GLU A 329 14.71 -53.28 -0.90
CA GLU A 329 14.70 -52.53 0.37
C GLU A 329 15.07 -51.04 0.19
N LYS A 330 15.58 -50.66 -0.98
CA LYS A 330 15.95 -49.27 -1.33
C LYS A 330 15.49 -48.91 -2.73
N LEU A 331 15.01 -47.68 -2.88
CA LEU A 331 14.72 -47.08 -4.18
C LEU A 331 15.99 -47.00 -5.02
N GLU A 332 15.90 -47.40 -6.28
CA GLU A 332 17.01 -47.23 -7.21
C GLU A 332 17.25 -45.75 -7.50
N GLU A 333 18.48 -45.31 -7.28
CA GLU A 333 18.86 -43.90 -7.34
C GLU A 333 19.57 -43.49 -8.64
N ASN A 334 19.99 -44.46 -9.45
CA ASN A 334 20.86 -44.26 -10.62
C ASN A 334 20.23 -44.81 -11.90
N GLY A 335 20.54 -44.15 -13.02
CA GLY A 335 20.06 -44.56 -14.34
C GLY A 335 18.59 -44.20 -14.56
N LEU A 336 18.20 -43.00 -14.09
CA LEU A 336 16.82 -42.52 -14.21
C LEU A 336 16.57 -41.92 -15.60
N THR A 337 15.33 -41.98 -16.07
CA THR A 337 14.87 -41.26 -17.26
C THR A 337 14.23 -39.93 -16.83
N LEU A 338 14.74 -38.81 -17.35
CA LEU A 338 14.18 -37.48 -17.10
C LEU A 338 12.82 -37.33 -17.82
N LEU A 339 11.77 -37.06 -17.05
CA LEU A 339 10.42 -36.84 -17.56
C LEU A 339 10.18 -35.37 -17.94
N GLY A 340 10.69 -34.42 -17.15
CA GLY A 340 10.49 -33.00 -17.42
C GLY A 340 10.92 -32.10 -16.28
N LEU A 341 11.00 -30.80 -16.58
CA LEU A 341 11.39 -29.75 -15.65
C LEU A 341 10.24 -28.75 -15.48
N VAL A 342 9.92 -28.39 -14.25
CA VAL A 342 8.95 -27.35 -13.92
C VAL A 342 9.64 -26.18 -13.21
N GLY A 343 9.29 -24.97 -13.62
CA GLY A 343 9.72 -23.72 -13.01
C GLY A 343 8.59 -23.16 -12.17
N LEU A 344 8.78 -23.12 -10.86
CA LEU A 344 7.81 -22.57 -9.93
C LEU A 344 8.18 -21.15 -9.52
N LYS A 345 7.20 -20.27 -9.44
CA LYS A 345 7.38 -18.91 -8.95
C LYS A 345 6.17 -18.49 -8.15
N ASP A 346 6.38 -17.59 -7.20
CA ASP A 346 5.31 -16.81 -6.59
C ASP A 346 5.07 -15.58 -7.48
N PRO A 347 4.00 -15.56 -8.29
CA PRO A 347 3.78 -14.51 -9.28
C PRO A 347 3.37 -13.20 -8.61
N CYS A 348 3.69 -12.09 -9.27
CA CYS A 348 3.23 -10.77 -8.85
C CYS A 348 1.70 -10.67 -8.98
N ARG A 349 1.07 -9.89 -8.09
CA ARG A 349 -0.36 -9.62 -8.20
C ARG A 349 -0.64 -8.83 -9.50
N PRO A 350 -1.76 -9.10 -10.17
CA PRO A 350 -2.14 -8.33 -11.35
C PRO A 350 -2.32 -6.84 -10.99
N GLY A 351 -1.82 -5.95 -11.83
CA GLY A 351 -1.92 -4.49 -11.63
C GLY A 351 -0.86 -3.88 -10.70
N VAL A 352 0.02 -4.66 -10.08
CA VAL A 352 1.12 -4.11 -9.25
C VAL A 352 2.05 -3.23 -10.09
N SER A 353 2.42 -3.66 -11.28
CA SER A 353 3.33 -2.91 -12.15
C SER A 353 2.76 -1.54 -12.54
N THR A 354 1.48 -1.49 -12.94
CA THR A 354 0.80 -0.24 -13.28
C THR A 354 0.60 0.66 -12.06
N ALA A 355 0.39 0.07 -10.88
CA ALA A 355 0.30 0.80 -9.62
C ALA A 355 1.64 1.42 -9.21
N VAL A 356 2.75 0.68 -9.33
CA VAL A 356 4.10 1.19 -9.07
C VAL A 356 4.44 2.35 -10.01
N GLU A 357 4.16 2.21 -11.31
CA GLU A 357 4.33 3.30 -12.28
C GLU A 357 3.49 4.53 -11.93
N SER A 358 2.24 4.32 -11.53
CA SER A 358 1.34 5.41 -11.13
C SER A 358 1.86 6.15 -9.88
N CYS A 359 2.38 5.42 -8.90
CA CYS A 359 3.02 6.01 -7.72
C CYS A 359 4.28 6.79 -8.09
N ARG A 360 5.12 6.25 -8.97
CA ARG A 360 6.36 6.90 -9.42
C ARG A 360 6.06 8.17 -10.23
N ALA A 361 5.08 8.13 -11.14
CA ALA A 361 4.59 9.30 -11.86
C ALA A 361 4.05 10.40 -10.93
N ALA A 362 3.51 9.99 -9.78
CA ALA A 362 3.04 10.87 -8.72
C ALA A 362 4.16 11.39 -7.80
N GLY A 363 5.43 11.08 -8.07
CA GLY A 363 6.58 11.49 -7.27
C GLY A 363 6.74 10.71 -5.96
N VAL A 364 6.17 9.51 -5.88
CA VAL A 364 6.30 8.61 -4.72
C VAL A 364 7.25 7.47 -5.06
N ASN A 365 8.37 7.39 -4.34
CA ASN A 365 9.37 6.34 -4.54
C ASN A 365 8.92 5.03 -3.90
N ILE A 366 8.92 3.94 -4.64
CA ILE A 366 8.64 2.60 -4.12
C ILE A 366 9.97 1.90 -3.79
N LYS A 367 10.10 1.37 -2.58
CA LYS A 367 11.27 0.60 -2.13
C LYS A 367 10.82 -0.79 -1.67
N MET A 368 11.43 -1.84 -2.21
CA MET A 368 11.15 -3.22 -1.81
C MET A 368 12.10 -3.64 -0.68
N ILE A 369 11.57 -4.16 0.43
CA ILE A 369 12.38 -4.63 1.55
C ILE A 369 11.93 -6.06 1.90
N THR A 370 12.76 -7.05 1.60
CA THR A 370 12.38 -8.47 1.72
C THR A 370 13.47 -9.34 2.33
N GLY A 371 13.04 -10.41 3.02
CA GLY A 371 13.91 -11.47 3.52
C GLY A 371 14.40 -12.43 2.43
N ASP A 372 13.88 -12.32 1.20
CA ASP A 372 14.26 -13.18 0.08
C ASP A 372 15.70 -12.93 -0.39
N ASN A 373 16.23 -13.89 -1.15
CA ASN A 373 17.56 -13.79 -1.73
C ASN A 373 17.65 -12.67 -2.79
N VAL A 374 18.85 -12.11 -2.99
CA VAL A 374 19.10 -10.97 -3.89
C VAL A 374 18.59 -11.22 -5.31
N HIS A 375 18.86 -12.40 -5.87
CA HIS A 375 18.41 -12.76 -7.22
C HIS A 375 16.89 -12.72 -7.38
N THR A 376 16.17 -13.31 -6.41
CA THR A 376 14.70 -13.33 -6.39
C THR A 376 14.13 -11.92 -6.24
N ALA A 377 14.66 -11.16 -5.28
CA ALA A 377 14.24 -9.79 -5.05
C ALA A 377 14.45 -8.90 -6.29
N LYS A 378 15.60 -9.02 -6.96
CA LYS A 378 15.92 -8.27 -8.18
C LYS A 378 14.98 -8.62 -9.33
N ALA A 379 14.68 -9.90 -9.54
CA ALA A 379 13.76 -10.31 -10.61
C ALA A 379 12.32 -9.83 -10.38
N ILE A 380 11.81 -9.93 -9.14
CA ILE A 380 10.47 -9.42 -8.80
C ILE A 380 10.46 -7.90 -8.91
N ALA A 381 11.52 -7.21 -8.49
CA ALA A 381 11.59 -5.75 -8.60
C ALA A 381 11.59 -5.27 -10.07
N PHE A 382 12.21 -5.99 -10.99
CA PHE A 382 12.08 -5.70 -12.43
C PHE A 382 10.67 -5.98 -12.97
N GLU A 383 10.05 -7.09 -12.58
CA GLU A 383 8.67 -7.42 -13.01
C GLU A 383 7.64 -6.41 -12.50
N CYS A 384 7.80 -5.94 -11.26
CA CYS A 384 6.98 -4.89 -10.66
C CYS A 384 7.36 -3.48 -11.14
N LYS A 385 8.40 -3.31 -11.97
CA LYS A 385 8.93 -2.01 -12.41
C LYS A 385 9.38 -1.09 -11.27
N ILE A 386 9.83 -1.68 -10.17
CA ILE A 386 10.47 -0.97 -9.06
C ILE A 386 11.91 -0.62 -9.45
N LEU A 387 12.60 -1.55 -10.13
CA LEU A 387 13.89 -1.30 -10.75
C LEU A 387 13.71 -1.09 -12.26
N ASN A 388 14.42 -0.12 -12.81
CA ASN A 388 14.52 0.13 -14.23
C ASN A 388 15.81 -0.49 -14.78
N PRO A 389 15.73 -1.32 -15.84
CA PRO A 389 16.92 -1.94 -16.45
C PRO A 389 17.95 -0.94 -16.99
N ASP A 390 17.56 0.30 -17.28
CA ASP A 390 18.44 1.31 -17.89
C ASP A 390 19.04 2.29 -16.86
N GLU A 391 18.34 2.54 -15.74
CA GLU A 391 18.74 3.53 -14.71
C GLU A 391 19.36 2.86 -13.47
N ASP A 392 18.96 1.63 -13.14
CA ASP A 392 19.35 0.94 -11.90
C ASP A 392 20.37 -0.20 -12.16
N LEU A 393 21.23 -0.05 -13.17
CA LEU A 393 22.32 -0.98 -13.46
C LEU A 393 23.46 -0.90 -12.45
N ASP A 394 23.59 0.21 -11.73
CA ASP A 394 24.58 0.39 -10.69
C ASP A 394 24.27 -0.50 -9.48
N ASP A 395 25.29 -1.20 -8.97
CA ASP A 395 25.20 -2.09 -7.80
C ASP A 395 24.73 -1.38 -6.50
N ASP A 396 24.59 -0.06 -6.49
CA ASP A 396 24.11 0.73 -5.35
C ASP A 396 22.58 0.69 -5.17
N ALA A 397 21.80 0.29 -6.18
CA ALA A 397 20.33 0.25 -6.10
C ALA A 397 19.80 -0.97 -5.31
N VAL A 398 20.59 -2.04 -5.22
CA VAL A 398 20.23 -3.30 -4.55
C VAL A 398 21.25 -3.61 -3.46
N ILE A 399 20.78 -3.88 -2.24
CA ILE A 399 21.67 -4.13 -1.09
C ILE A 399 21.19 -5.31 -0.24
N GLU A 400 22.11 -6.01 0.41
CA GLU A 400 21.75 -6.97 1.45
C GLU A 400 21.54 -6.29 2.82
N GLY A 401 20.57 -6.75 3.60
CA GLY A 401 20.30 -6.22 4.94
C GLY A 401 21.54 -6.19 5.86
N VAL A 402 22.40 -7.21 5.74
CA VAL A 402 23.68 -7.30 6.48
C VAL A 402 24.66 -6.18 6.08
N GLN A 403 24.68 -5.76 4.81
CA GLN A 403 25.51 -4.65 4.38
C GLN A 403 24.95 -3.32 4.88
N PHE A 404 23.63 -3.13 4.76
CA PHE A 404 22.95 -1.91 5.21
C PHE A 404 23.11 -1.66 6.71
N ARG A 405 23.00 -2.71 7.53
CA ARG A 405 23.20 -2.58 8.99
C ARG A 405 24.66 -2.33 9.37
N ASN A 406 25.62 -2.72 8.55
CA ASN A 406 27.04 -2.49 8.84
C ASN A 406 27.52 -1.09 8.41
N TYR A 407 26.76 -0.38 7.58
CA TYR A 407 27.05 1.02 7.26
C TYR A 407 26.98 1.93 8.49
N SER A 408 27.83 2.95 8.50
CA SER A 408 27.74 4.06 9.45
C SER A 408 26.48 4.89 9.19
N LEU A 409 26.04 5.67 10.19
CA LEU A 409 24.84 6.50 10.05
C LEU A 409 24.98 7.51 8.89
N LYS A 410 26.17 8.09 8.67
CA LYS A 410 26.40 9.01 7.55
C LYS A 410 26.25 8.32 6.19
N GLU A 411 26.86 7.15 6.02
CA GLU A 411 26.75 6.37 4.78
C GLU A 411 25.32 5.93 4.51
N ARG A 412 24.57 5.52 5.54
CA ARG A 412 23.15 5.19 5.39
C ARG A 412 22.37 6.40 4.88
N MET A 413 22.55 7.58 5.48
CA MET A 413 21.82 8.79 5.07
C MET A 413 22.14 9.24 3.64
N GLU A 414 23.36 9.00 3.16
CA GLU A 414 23.75 9.29 1.78
C GLU A 414 23.15 8.29 0.79
N LYS A 415 23.21 6.98 1.11
CA LYS A 415 22.79 5.91 0.20
C LYS A 415 21.29 5.57 0.26
N VAL A 416 20.57 5.93 1.32
CA VAL A 416 19.18 5.50 1.55
C VAL A 416 18.22 5.86 0.39
N ASP A 417 18.45 6.97 -0.30
CA ASP A 417 17.60 7.39 -1.43
C ASP A 417 17.83 6.53 -2.66
N LYS A 418 19.09 6.15 -2.90
CA LYS A 418 19.51 5.34 -4.06
C LYS A 418 19.08 3.88 -3.94
N ILE A 419 18.94 3.37 -2.72
CA ILE A 419 18.55 1.98 -2.49
C ILE A 419 17.08 1.78 -2.83
N HIS A 420 16.78 1.01 -3.88
CA HIS A 420 15.42 0.64 -4.26
C HIS A 420 15.02 -0.74 -3.73
N VAL A 421 15.98 -1.66 -3.58
CA VAL A 421 15.72 -3.02 -3.10
C VAL A 421 16.69 -3.39 -1.98
N MET A 422 16.14 -3.82 -0.85
CA MET A 422 16.88 -4.49 0.22
C MET A 422 16.48 -5.95 0.30
N ALA A 423 17.43 -6.86 0.07
CA ALA A 423 17.24 -8.30 0.14
C ALA A 423 17.85 -8.89 1.41
N ARG A 424 17.47 -10.12 1.78
CA ARG A 424 17.90 -10.82 3.00
C ARG A 424 17.77 -9.95 4.26
N SER A 425 16.74 -9.11 4.32
CA SER A 425 16.50 -8.19 5.43
C SER A 425 15.94 -8.94 6.64
N SER A 426 16.48 -8.66 7.83
CA SER A 426 15.81 -9.00 9.10
C SER A 426 14.73 -7.96 9.44
N PRO A 427 13.78 -8.25 10.36
CA PRO A 427 12.81 -7.27 10.84
C PRO A 427 13.44 -5.95 11.32
N PHE A 428 14.61 -6.03 11.96
CA PHE A 428 15.35 -4.85 12.43
C PHE A 428 15.93 -4.03 11.27
N ASP A 429 16.33 -4.66 10.17
CA ASP A 429 16.84 -3.94 9.01
C ASP A 429 15.70 -3.16 8.31
N LYS A 430 14.48 -3.72 8.31
CA LYS A 430 13.29 -3.01 7.83
C LYS A 430 13.01 -1.76 8.65
N LEU A 431 12.99 -1.90 9.98
CA LEU A 431 12.82 -0.78 10.91
C LEU A 431 13.90 0.29 10.70
N LEU A 432 15.16 -0.13 10.57
CA LEU A 432 16.29 0.77 10.40
C LEU A 432 16.20 1.58 9.09
N MET A 433 15.75 0.95 8.00
CA MET A 433 15.50 1.63 6.72
C MET A 433 14.43 2.72 6.87
N VAL A 434 13.30 2.40 7.51
CA VAL A 434 12.22 3.36 7.78
C VAL A 434 12.72 4.53 8.63
N GLN A 435 13.49 4.27 9.68
CA GLN A 435 14.06 5.32 10.53
C GLN A 435 15.00 6.25 9.76
N CYS A 436 15.87 5.70 8.90
CA CYS A 436 16.79 6.51 8.08
C CYS A 436 16.02 7.41 7.11
N LEU A 437 14.99 6.88 6.43
CA LEU A 437 14.15 7.65 5.52
C LEU A 437 13.42 8.79 6.25
N LYS A 438 12.84 8.51 7.42
CA LYS A 438 12.18 9.53 8.26
C LYS A 438 13.15 10.60 8.75
N GLN A 439 14.35 10.22 9.20
CA GLN A 439 15.40 11.17 9.62
C GLN A 439 15.84 12.09 8.48
N LYS A 440 15.77 11.62 7.24
CA LYS A 440 16.08 12.42 6.05
C LYS A 440 14.96 13.37 5.64
N GLY A 441 13.78 13.25 6.27
CA GLY A 441 12.62 14.12 6.04
C GLY A 441 11.59 13.54 5.08
N HIS A 442 11.74 12.27 4.66
CA HIS A 442 10.70 11.60 3.89
C HIS A 442 9.47 11.31 4.74
N VAL A 443 8.31 11.33 4.09
CA VAL A 443 7.08 10.77 4.65
C VAL A 443 6.98 9.33 4.18
N VAL A 444 7.10 8.41 5.13
CA VAL A 444 7.28 6.98 4.85
C VAL A 444 5.99 6.23 5.14
N ALA A 445 5.40 5.65 4.10
CA ALA A 445 4.39 4.62 4.25
C ALA A 445 5.05 3.24 4.22
N VAL A 446 4.58 2.30 5.03
CA VAL A 446 5.04 0.91 5.02
C VAL A 446 3.86 0.00 4.72
N THR A 447 4.02 -0.91 3.76
CA THR A 447 3.08 -1.99 3.48
C THR A 447 3.69 -3.32 3.89
N GLY A 448 2.98 -4.10 4.70
CA GLY A 448 3.40 -5.44 5.10
C GLY A 448 2.23 -6.26 5.60
N ASP A 449 2.34 -7.59 5.49
CA ASP A 449 1.32 -8.57 5.86
C ASP A 449 1.81 -9.49 7.01
N GLY A 450 3.13 -9.56 7.22
CA GLY A 450 3.76 -10.46 8.18
C GLY A 450 3.93 -9.87 9.58
N THR A 451 4.11 -10.77 10.56
CA THR A 451 4.55 -10.43 11.92
C THR A 451 5.92 -9.75 11.93
N ASN A 452 6.76 -10.05 10.95
CA ASN A 452 8.09 -9.46 10.76
C ASN A 452 8.06 -7.97 10.41
N ASP A 453 6.92 -7.47 9.90
CA ASP A 453 6.78 -6.07 9.48
C ASP A 453 6.24 -5.18 10.58
N ALA A 454 5.71 -5.76 11.67
CA ALA A 454 5.08 -5.03 12.77
C ALA A 454 5.94 -3.86 13.32
N PRO A 455 7.26 -3.99 13.52
CA PRO A 455 8.08 -2.87 13.99
C PRO A 455 8.17 -1.73 12.97
N ALA A 456 8.39 -2.08 11.70
CA ALA A 456 8.51 -1.11 10.62
C ALA A 456 7.16 -0.41 10.35
N LEU A 457 6.06 -1.16 10.41
CA LEU A 457 4.69 -0.63 10.29
C LEU A 457 4.41 0.41 11.38
N LYS A 458 4.76 0.12 12.64
CA LYS A 458 4.47 1.07 13.72
C LYS A 458 5.38 2.30 13.71
N GLU A 459 6.62 2.17 13.28
CA GLU A 459 7.52 3.31 13.12
C GLU A 459 7.17 4.18 11.91
N ALA A 460 6.47 3.65 10.90
CA ALA A 460 6.07 4.40 9.72
C ALA A 460 5.17 5.60 10.05
N ASP A 461 5.15 6.60 9.16
CA ASP A 461 4.16 7.68 9.26
C ASP A 461 2.77 7.19 8.85
N ILE A 462 2.70 6.19 7.97
CA ILE A 462 1.48 5.51 7.55
C ILE A 462 1.72 3.99 7.52
N ALA A 463 0.93 3.23 8.28
CA ALA A 463 0.95 1.76 8.29
C ALA A 463 -0.18 1.16 7.42
N LEU A 464 0.19 0.37 6.42
CA LEU A 464 -0.71 -0.31 5.47
C LEU A 464 -0.55 -1.84 5.56
N SER A 465 -1.64 -2.60 5.43
CA SER A 465 -1.57 -4.06 5.23
C SER A 465 -2.66 -4.55 4.31
N MET A 466 -2.39 -5.74 3.78
CA MET A 466 -3.37 -6.64 3.19
C MET A 466 -4.36 -7.14 4.25
N GLY A 467 -5.64 -7.15 3.91
CA GLY A 467 -6.77 -7.49 4.77
C GLY A 467 -7.05 -8.99 4.83
N ILE A 468 -6.72 -9.75 3.78
CA ILE A 468 -6.93 -11.20 3.71
C ILE A 468 -5.66 -11.91 4.17
N GLN A 469 -4.52 -11.66 3.52
CA GLN A 469 -3.24 -12.31 3.83
C GLN A 469 -2.52 -11.76 5.08
N GLY A 470 -2.90 -10.55 5.52
CA GLY A 470 -2.31 -9.95 6.72
C GLY A 470 -2.55 -10.78 7.97
N THR A 471 -1.49 -11.00 8.74
CA THR A 471 -1.58 -11.60 10.07
C THR A 471 -2.35 -10.69 11.04
N GLU A 472 -3.04 -11.25 12.03
CA GLU A 472 -3.78 -10.45 13.02
C GLU A 472 -2.88 -9.48 13.80
N VAL A 473 -1.62 -9.87 14.03
CA VAL A 473 -0.60 -9.01 14.63
C VAL A 473 -0.27 -7.82 13.74
N ALA A 474 -0.10 -8.05 12.43
CA ALA A 474 0.08 -6.97 11.48
C ALA A 474 -1.15 -6.07 11.51
N LYS A 475 -2.36 -6.63 11.35
CA LYS A 475 -3.66 -5.91 11.34
C LYS A 475 -3.87 -5.02 12.55
N ALA A 476 -3.51 -5.49 13.75
CA ALA A 476 -3.69 -4.74 14.99
C ALA A 476 -2.94 -3.39 14.99
N ASN A 477 -1.77 -3.33 14.37
CA ASN A 477 -0.86 -2.17 14.38
C ASN A 477 -1.01 -1.22 13.16
N LEU A 478 -2.10 -1.32 12.41
CA LEU A 478 -2.27 -0.58 11.15
C LEU A 478 -3.18 0.63 11.25
N ASP A 479 -2.91 1.56 10.35
CA ASP A 479 -3.73 2.73 10.14
C ASP A 479 -4.75 2.55 9.02
N ILE A 480 -4.37 1.82 7.95
CA ILE A 480 -5.20 1.58 6.77
C ILE A 480 -5.10 0.10 6.38
N VAL A 481 -6.24 -0.54 6.14
CA VAL A 481 -6.35 -1.94 5.73
C VAL A 481 -6.89 -2.02 4.32
N ILE A 482 -6.16 -2.68 3.43
CA ILE A 482 -6.58 -2.95 2.06
C ILE A 482 -7.38 -4.25 2.04
N LEU A 483 -8.69 -4.16 1.93
CA LEU A 483 -9.63 -5.28 2.13
C LEU A 483 -9.58 -6.31 1.01
N ASP A 484 -9.15 -5.92 -0.19
CA ASP A 484 -9.12 -6.77 -1.39
C ASP A 484 -7.73 -7.33 -1.73
N ASP A 485 -6.74 -7.08 -0.87
CA ASP A 485 -5.32 -7.44 -1.07
C ASP A 485 -4.76 -6.98 -2.44
N ASN A 486 -5.28 -5.88 -2.97
CA ASN A 486 -4.82 -5.34 -4.24
C ASN A 486 -3.95 -4.09 -4.04
N PHE A 487 -2.72 -4.14 -4.53
CA PHE A 487 -1.81 -3.01 -4.44
C PHE A 487 -2.32 -1.77 -5.20
N THR A 488 -3.21 -1.93 -6.20
CA THR A 488 -3.86 -0.79 -6.86
C THR A 488 -4.69 0.06 -5.89
N SER A 489 -5.23 -0.54 -4.84
CA SER A 489 -6.01 0.16 -3.81
C SER A 489 -5.15 1.18 -3.05
N VAL A 490 -3.83 0.95 -2.91
CA VAL A 490 -2.89 1.93 -2.34
C VAL A 490 -2.84 3.21 -3.20
N VAL A 491 -2.89 3.08 -4.53
CA VAL A 491 -2.94 4.21 -5.46
C VAL A 491 -4.26 4.96 -5.31
N THR A 492 -5.37 4.23 -5.16
CA THR A 492 -6.70 4.82 -4.92
C THR A 492 -6.73 5.61 -3.62
N VAL A 493 -6.12 5.08 -2.55
CA VAL A 493 -5.96 5.77 -1.26
C VAL A 493 -5.18 7.06 -1.43
N LEU A 494 -4.03 7.02 -2.13
CA LEU A 494 -3.22 8.21 -2.42
C LEU A 494 -4.02 9.27 -3.19
N ARG A 495 -4.78 8.85 -4.21
CA ARG A 495 -5.62 9.72 -5.04
C ARG A 495 -6.73 10.39 -4.24
N TRP A 496 -7.48 9.62 -3.45
CA TRP A 496 -8.52 10.15 -2.56
C TRP A 496 -7.96 11.17 -1.59
N ARG A 497 -6.77 10.90 -1.04
CA ARG A 497 -6.19 11.83 -0.09
C ARG A 497 -5.74 13.14 -0.73
N ARG A 498 -5.17 13.11 -1.94
CA ARG A 498 -4.87 14.34 -2.70
C ARG A 498 -6.14 15.13 -3.04
N ALA A 499 -7.25 14.45 -3.27
CA ALA A 499 -8.54 15.09 -3.48
C ALA A 499 -9.03 15.79 -2.21
N VAL A 500 -8.99 15.13 -1.05
CA VAL A 500 -9.34 15.73 0.24
C VAL A 500 -8.54 17.01 0.50
N TYR A 501 -7.22 16.97 0.28
CA TYR A 501 -6.37 18.15 0.47
C TYR A 501 -6.80 19.31 -0.45
N THR A 502 -7.07 19.01 -1.72
CA THR A 502 -7.52 19.99 -2.72
C THR A 502 -8.91 20.56 -2.39
N ASN A 503 -9.84 19.72 -1.95
CA ASN A 503 -11.19 20.11 -1.55
C ASN A 503 -11.16 21.06 -0.35
N ILE A 504 -10.29 20.78 0.63
CA ILE A 504 -10.09 21.66 1.78
C ILE A 504 -9.48 23.00 1.36
N GLN A 505 -8.54 23.02 0.41
CA GLN A 505 -8.01 24.27 -0.15
C GLN A 505 -9.09 25.09 -0.87
N LYS A 506 -9.98 24.43 -1.64
CA LYS A 506 -11.11 25.09 -2.32
C LYS A 506 -12.08 25.69 -1.31
N PHE A 507 -12.45 24.94 -0.28
CA PHE A 507 -13.29 25.42 0.82
C PHE A 507 -12.66 26.61 1.53
N LEU A 508 -11.37 26.53 1.88
CA LEU A 508 -10.64 27.63 2.50
C LEU A 508 -10.60 28.87 1.62
N GLN A 509 -10.36 28.72 0.32
CA GLN A 509 -10.38 29.84 -0.61
C GLN A 509 -11.76 30.51 -0.62
N PHE A 510 -12.84 29.73 -0.69
CA PHE A 510 -14.20 30.25 -0.66
C PHE A 510 -14.51 30.98 0.65
N GLN A 511 -14.29 30.32 1.79
CA GLN A 511 -14.60 30.84 3.11
C GLN A 511 -13.82 32.12 3.44
N LEU A 512 -12.50 32.11 3.18
CA LEU A 512 -11.65 33.26 3.47
C LEU A 512 -11.96 34.46 2.57
N THR A 513 -12.34 34.23 1.31
CA THR A 513 -12.71 35.32 0.39
C THR A 513 -13.91 36.08 0.92
N VAL A 514 -14.96 35.37 1.34
CA VAL A 514 -16.17 36.03 1.86
C VAL A 514 -15.91 36.66 3.24
N ASN A 515 -15.15 36.01 4.13
CA ASN A 515 -14.82 36.59 5.43
C ASN A 515 -13.99 37.87 5.30
N ILE A 516 -12.98 37.89 4.41
CA ILE A 516 -12.16 39.08 4.16
C ILE A 516 -13.00 40.19 3.53
N ALA A 517 -13.83 39.89 2.54
CA ALA A 517 -14.72 40.89 1.93
C ALA A 517 -15.70 41.48 2.95
N ALA A 518 -16.38 40.63 3.73
CA ALA A 518 -17.32 41.06 4.76
C ALA A 518 -16.64 41.91 5.85
N LEU A 519 -15.44 41.51 6.29
CA LEU A 519 -14.66 42.27 7.27
C LEU A 519 -14.29 43.66 6.73
N VAL A 520 -13.75 43.75 5.52
CA VAL A 520 -13.31 45.02 4.95
C VAL A 520 -14.48 45.93 4.60
N ILE A 521 -15.58 45.41 4.06
CA ILE A 521 -16.79 46.20 3.77
C ILE A 521 -17.36 46.81 5.06
N ASN A 522 -17.48 46.01 6.12
CA ASN A 522 -17.99 46.52 7.41
C ASN A 522 -17.02 47.52 8.05
N LEU A 523 -15.71 47.31 7.94
CA LEU A 523 -14.69 48.24 8.42
C LEU A 523 -14.77 49.60 7.69
N VAL A 524 -14.76 49.58 6.36
CA VAL A 524 -14.81 50.80 5.53
C VAL A 524 -16.11 51.54 5.74
N ALA A 525 -17.25 50.84 5.81
CA ALA A 525 -18.54 51.47 6.06
C ALA A 525 -18.63 52.07 7.47
N ALA A 526 -18.19 51.35 8.51
CA ALA A 526 -18.18 51.89 9.87
C ALA A 526 -17.31 53.16 9.99
N VAL A 527 -16.14 53.16 9.32
CA VAL A 527 -15.23 54.33 9.29
C VAL A 527 -15.78 55.47 8.43
N SER A 528 -16.47 55.20 7.33
CA SER A 528 -16.95 56.22 6.38
C SER A 528 -18.33 56.76 6.77
N SER A 529 -19.35 55.91 6.86
CA SER A 529 -20.74 56.31 7.09
C SER A 529 -21.17 56.26 8.56
N GLY A 530 -20.41 55.56 9.42
CA GLY A 530 -20.78 55.39 10.83
C GLY A 530 -21.93 54.41 11.04
N LYS A 531 -22.36 53.70 9.97
CA LYS A 531 -23.37 52.66 10.00
C LYS A 531 -22.77 51.39 9.41
N VAL A 532 -23.05 50.26 10.06
CA VAL A 532 -22.65 48.95 9.54
C VAL A 532 -23.73 48.51 8.54
N PRO A 533 -23.37 48.17 7.29
CA PRO A 533 -24.33 47.94 6.22
C PRO A 533 -25.13 46.65 6.40
N LEU A 534 -24.57 45.66 7.09
CA LEU A 534 -25.19 44.38 7.36
C LEU A 534 -25.53 44.25 8.85
N THR A 535 -26.76 43.81 9.14
CA THR A 535 -27.18 43.56 10.52
C THR A 535 -26.55 42.28 11.08
N ALA A 536 -26.49 42.17 12.41
CA ALA A 536 -25.95 41.00 13.10
C ALA A 536 -26.60 39.68 12.63
N VAL A 537 -27.93 39.68 12.49
CA VAL A 537 -28.69 38.50 12.05
C VAL A 537 -28.38 38.13 10.59
N GLN A 538 -28.24 39.11 9.71
CA GLN A 538 -27.88 38.87 8.30
C GLN A 538 -26.48 38.28 8.18
N LEU A 539 -25.52 38.78 8.97
CA LEU A 539 -24.15 38.26 8.97
C LEU A 539 -24.06 36.84 9.54
N LEU A 540 -24.81 36.55 10.61
CA LEU A 540 -24.97 35.19 11.13
C LEU A 540 -25.56 34.25 10.08
N TRP A 541 -26.55 34.72 9.31
CA TRP A 541 -27.17 33.93 8.24
C TRP A 541 -26.18 33.60 7.11
N VAL A 542 -25.38 34.59 6.69
CA VAL A 542 -24.31 34.39 5.70
C VAL A 542 -23.25 33.41 6.22
N ASN A 543 -22.84 33.57 7.48
CA ASN A 543 -21.87 32.67 8.12
C ASN A 543 -22.39 31.23 8.14
N LEU A 544 -23.62 31.02 8.61
CA LEU A 544 -24.24 29.68 8.65
C LEU A 544 -24.26 29.01 7.27
N ILE A 545 -24.70 29.72 6.23
CA ILE A 545 -24.78 29.17 4.86
C ILE A 545 -23.39 28.86 4.32
N MET A 546 -22.44 29.79 4.47
CA MET A 546 -21.08 29.63 3.97
C MET A 546 -20.36 28.45 4.64
N ASP A 547 -20.45 28.38 5.96
CA ASP A 547 -19.67 27.46 6.78
C ASP A 547 -20.24 26.04 6.76
N THR A 548 -21.57 25.88 6.71
CA THR A 548 -22.17 24.54 6.70
C THR A 548 -22.44 24.03 5.29
N LEU A 549 -23.18 24.76 4.47
CA LEU A 549 -23.56 24.34 3.12
C LEU A 549 -22.38 24.44 2.15
N GLY A 550 -21.58 25.50 2.27
CA GLY A 550 -20.35 25.66 1.47
C GLY A 550 -19.31 24.59 1.78
N ALA A 551 -19.15 24.23 3.06
CA ALA A 551 -18.32 23.10 3.47
C ALA A 551 -18.81 21.80 2.85
N LEU A 552 -20.10 21.45 2.98
CA LEU A 552 -20.66 20.22 2.43
C LEU A 552 -20.49 20.14 0.91
N ALA A 553 -20.77 21.23 0.19
CA ALA A 553 -20.67 21.26 -1.27
C ALA A 553 -19.24 21.08 -1.78
N LEU A 554 -18.26 21.77 -1.19
CA LEU A 554 -16.87 21.73 -1.64
C LEU A 554 -16.09 20.53 -1.07
N ALA A 555 -16.51 20.00 0.08
CA ALA A 555 -15.92 18.82 0.71
C ALA A 555 -16.18 17.53 -0.09
N THR A 556 -17.32 17.43 -0.76
CA THR A 556 -17.82 16.18 -1.36
C THR A 556 -17.43 15.96 -2.82
N GLU A 557 -16.51 16.78 -3.36
CA GLU A 557 -16.01 16.61 -4.72
C GLU A 557 -15.19 15.32 -4.87
N LYS A 558 -15.41 14.61 -5.98
CA LYS A 558 -14.72 13.36 -6.31
C LYS A 558 -13.28 13.59 -6.80
N PRO A 559 -12.36 12.63 -6.58
CA PRO A 559 -11.00 12.69 -7.09
C PRO A 559 -10.95 12.68 -8.63
N THR A 560 -10.03 13.48 -9.20
CA THR A 560 -9.69 13.44 -10.64
C THR A 560 -8.33 12.79 -10.86
N ASN A 561 -8.10 12.26 -12.07
CA ASN A 561 -6.82 11.59 -12.41
C ASN A 561 -5.63 12.56 -12.46
N ASP A 562 -5.87 13.85 -12.74
CA ASP A 562 -4.85 14.90 -12.75
C ASP A 562 -4.18 15.10 -11.37
N LEU A 563 -4.78 14.62 -10.30
CA LEU A 563 -4.16 14.66 -8.97
C LEU A 563 -2.93 13.77 -8.89
N MET A 564 -2.82 12.76 -9.75
CA MET A 564 -1.68 11.83 -9.78
C MET A 564 -0.49 12.37 -10.57
N SER A 565 -0.64 13.45 -11.35
CA SER A 565 0.50 14.09 -12.03
C SER A 565 1.19 15.17 -11.18
N LYS A 566 0.62 15.53 -10.04
CA LYS A 566 1.20 16.50 -9.11
C LYS A 566 2.23 15.82 -8.19
N PRO A 567 3.31 16.52 -7.80
CA PRO A 567 4.23 16.00 -6.79
C PRO A 567 3.55 15.92 -5.40
N PRO A 568 4.09 15.11 -4.46
CA PRO A 568 3.61 15.07 -3.08
C PRO A 568 3.76 16.43 -2.40
N VAL A 569 2.79 16.79 -1.56
CA VAL A 569 2.82 18.05 -0.80
C VAL A 569 3.85 17.93 0.32
N GLY A 570 4.75 18.91 0.41
CA GLY A 570 5.81 18.91 1.42
C GLY A 570 5.29 19.15 2.85
N ARG A 571 5.97 18.59 3.86
CA ARG A 571 5.67 18.82 5.29
C ARG A 571 5.73 20.29 5.70
N SER A 572 6.48 21.12 4.99
CA SER A 572 6.62 22.56 5.26
C SER A 572 5.79 23.45 4.34
N GLU A 573 5.12 22.88 3.32
CA GLU A 573 4.38 23.69 2.36
C GLU A 573 3.13 24.30 3.01
N PRO A 574 2.87 25.61 2.83
CA PRO A 574 1.72 26.27 3.42
C PRO A 574 0.43 25.77 2.78
N LEU A 575 -0.62 25.64 3.60
CA LEU A 575 -1.95 25.22 3.14
C LEU A 575 -2.53 26.21 2.11
N ILE A 576 -2.27 27.51 2.28
CA ILE A 576 -2.63 28.56 1.32
C ILE A 576 -1.42 28.87 0.44
N THR A 577 -1.50 28.49 -0.83
CA THR A 577 -0.45 28.75 -1.82
C THR A 577 -0.51 30.20 -2.33
N LYS A 578 0.57 30.67 -2.96
CA LYS A 578 0.61 32.01 -3.59
C LYS A 578 -0.51 32.20 -4.63
N THR A 579 -0.86 31.13 -5.34
CA THR A 579 -1.96 31.13 -6.31
C THR A 579 -3.33 31.34 -5.65
N ILE A 580 -3.57 30.68 -4.51
CA ILE A 580 -4.80 30.87 -3.73
C ILE A 580 -4.86 32.30 -3.19
N TRP A 581 -3.76 32.83 -2.66
CA TRP A 581 -3.67 34.24 -2.22
C TRP A 581 -4.00 35.23 -3.33
N ARG A 582 -3.46 35.02 -4.54
CA ARG A 582 -3.76 35.86 -5.71
C ARG A 582 -5.25 35.86 -6.04
N ASN A 583 -5.86 34.67 -6.11
CA ASN A 583 -7.28 34.53 -6.44
C ASN A 583 -8.16 35.17 -5.36
N LEU A 584 -7.84 34.92 -4.10
CA LEU A 584 -8.54 35.48 -2.95
C LEU A 584 -8.53 37.01 -2.99
N MET A 585 -7.36 37.63 -3.17
CA MET A 585 -7.26 39.09 -3.17
C MET A 585 -7.99 39.72 -4.36
N ALA A 586 -7.93 39.09 -5.54
CA ALA A 586 -8.65 39.57 -6.71
C ALA A 586 -10.18 39.49 -6.52
N GLN A 587 -10.68 38.37 -5.99
CA GLN A 587 -12.12 38.18 -5.73
C GLN A 587 -12.62 39.11 -4.62
N ALA A 588 -11.87 39.26 -3.54
CA ALA A 588 -12.19 40.20 -2.46
C ALA A 588 -12.25 41.64 -2.99
N MET A 589 -11.26 42.07 -3.79
CA MET A 589 -11.29 43.39 -4.43
C MET A 589 -12.49 43.61 -5.35
N PHE A 590 -12.86 42.60 -6.13
CA PHE A 590 -14.04 42.68 -6.99
C PHE A 590 -15.35 42.80 -6.19
N GLN A 591 -15.51 42.02 -5.12
CA GLN A 591 -16.68 42.10 -4.24
C GLN A 591 -16.77 43.43 -3.51
N MET A 592 -15.62 43.98 -3.08
CA MET A 592 -15.55 45.32 -2.50
C MET A 592 -15.97 46.39 -3.50
N TYR A 593 -15.49 46.33 -4.74
CA TYR A 593 -15.87 47.30 -5.77
C TYR A 593 -17.37 47.28 -6.06
N LEU A 594 -17.97 46.10 -6.19
CA LEU A 594 -19.41 45.94 -6.40
C LEU A 594 -20.26 46.45 -5.24
N SER A 595 -19.74 46.38 -4.01
CA SER A 595 -20.46 46.81 -2.81
C SER A 595 -20.25 48.30 -2.50
N ALA A 596 -19.29 48.95 -3.17
CA ALA A 596 -18.98 50.36 -3.01
C ALA A 596 -19.73 51.28 -3.98
N GLY A 597 -20.25 50.73 -5.08
CA GLY A 597 -21.18 51.39 -6.01
C GLY A 597 -22.62 51.17 -5.58
#